data_AF-A0A6V7K186-F1
#
_entry.id   AF-A0A6V7K186-F1
#
_cell.length_a   1.000
_cell.length_b   1.000
_cell.length_c   1.000
_cell.angle_alpha   90.00
_cell.angle_beta   90.00
_cell.angle_gamma   90.00
#
_symmetry.space_group_name_H-M   'P 1'
#
loop_
_entity.id
_entity.type
_entity.pdbx_description
1 polymer ?
#
loop_
_entity_poly.entity_id
_entity_poly.type
_entity_poly.pdbx_seq_one_letter_code
_entity_poly.pdbx_strand_id
1 'polypeptide(L)'
;NLMDAGRLSLCGEESFGTSSDHIREKDGIWAALAWLNIVAKLGKSIEDILKDHWNTYGRNFFTRYDYENCETEGANKVMAEVEAKIQDPGFKGSKLTSGDKVYVVKEADNYSYKDPIDGSVATKQ
;
A
#
# COMPACT_ATOMS: atom_id res chain seq x y z
N ASN A 1 -8.26 1.85 18.20
CA ASN A 1 -8.46 1.76 16.74
C ASN A 1 -8.83 3.13 16.19
N LEU A 2 -8.29 3.54 15.03
CA LEU A 2 -8.53 4.83 14.37
C LEU A 2 -10.02 5.10 14.04
N MET A 3 -10.80 4.07 13.71
CA MET A 3 -12.24 4.19 13.44
C MET A 3 -13.01 4.58 14.71
N ASP A 4 -12.71 3.96 15.86
CA ASP A 4 -13.36 4.27 17.13
C ASP A 4 -13.01 5.68 17.64
N ALA A 5 -11.83 6.16 17.27
CA ALA A 5 -11.39 7.52 17.55
C ALA A 5 -11.92 8.56 16.53
N GLY A 6 -12.75 8.15 15.57
CA GLY A 6 -13.30 9.03 14.53
C GLY A 6 -12.24 9.62 13.58
N ARG A 7 -11.07 8.98 13.44
CA ARG A 7 -9.96 9.45 12.59
C ARG A 7 -9.90 8.80 11.21
N LEU A 8 -10.78 7.85 10.94
CA LEU A 8 -10.79 7.07 9.71
C LEU A 8 -12.21 6.62 9.37
N SER A 9 -12.69 6.99 8.18
CA SER A 9 -14.02 6.56 7.69
C SER A 9 -13.96 5.71 6.43
N LEU A 10 -12.84 5.70 5.68
CA LEU A 10 -12.64 4.86 4.50
C LEU A 10 -11.21 4.33 4.53
N CYS A 11 -11.05 3.02 4.36
CA CYS A 11 -9.74 2.39 4.30
C CYS A 11 -9.73 1.20 3.34
N GLY A 12 -8.53 0.82 2.91
CA GLY A 12 -8.34 -0.38 2.11
C GLY A 12 -6.89 -0.85 2.12
N GLU A 13 -6.71 -2.07 1.65
CA GLU A 13 -5.43 -2.77 1.53
C GLU A 13 -5.30 -3.31 0.11
N GLU A 14 -4.07 -3.41 -0.40
CA GLU A 14 -3.83 -3.92 -1.75
C GLU A 14 -4.29 -5.37 -1.95
N SER A 15 -4.41 -6.13 -0.85
CA SER A 15 -4.90 -7.51 -0.75
C SER A 15 -6.42 -7.62 -0.94
N PHE A 16 -6.99 -6.83 -1.86
CA PHE A 16 -8.40 -6.84 -2.27
C PHE A 16 -9.38 -6.50 -1.13
N GLY A 17 -8.95 -5.69 -0.17
CA GLY A 17 -9.74 -5.32 0.99
C GLY A 17 -10.14 -3.85 0.99
N THR A 18 -11.44 -3.54 1.11
CA THR A 18 -11.94 -2.17 1.28
C THR A 18 -13.12 -2.16 2.24
N SER A 19 -13.23 -1.12 3.07
CA SER A 19 -14.37 -0.93 3.98
C SER A 19 -14.49 0.51 4.48
N SER A 20 -15.49 0.75 5.33
CA SER A 20 -15.70 2.02 6.05
C SER A 20 -15.83 1.79 7.56
N ASP A 21 -15.99 2.87 8.31
CA ASP A 21 -16.27 2.86 9.75
C ASP A 21 -17.63 2.22 10.17
N HIS A 22 -18.41 1.70 9.23
CA HIS A 22 -19.68 1.02 9.50
C HIS A 22 -19.51 -0.32 10.23
N ILE A 23 -18.37 -0.99 10.05
CA ILE A 23 -17.94 -2.18 10.79
C ILE A 23 -16.45 -2.07 11.14
N ARG A 24 -15.85 -3.11 11.72
CA ARG A 24 -14.41 -3.20 12.05
C ARG A 24 -13.68 -4.27 11.24
N GLU A 25 -14.22 -4.57 10.07
CA GLU A 25 -13.74 -5.60 9.15
C GLU A 25 -13.80 -5.11 7.70
N LYS A 26 -13.11 -5.83 6.82
CA LYS A 26 -13.27 -5.67 5.36
C LYS A 26 -14.66 -6.14 4.92
N ASP A 27 -15.28 -5.43 3.99
CA ASP A 27 -16.60 -5.81 3.45
C ASP A 27 -16.63 -5.72 1.92
N GLY A 28 -16.55 -6.87 1.27
CA GLY A 28 -16.59 -6.98 -0.18
C GLY A 28 -17.96 -6.63 -0.79
N ILE A 29 -19.06 -6.91 -0.09
CA ILE A 29 -20.41 -6.58 -0.57
C ILE A 29 -20.60 -5.07 -0.50
N TRP A 30 -20.20 -4.46 0.62
CA TRP A 30 -20.20 -3.01 0.78
C TRP A 30 -19.37 -2.33 -0.32
N ALA A 31 -18.16 -2.83 -0.61
CA ALA A 31 -17.30 -2.28 -1.65
C ALA A 31 -17.94 -2.39 -3.05
N ALA A 32 -18.60 -3.51 -3.35
CA ALA A 32 -19.33 -3.69 -4.61
C ALA A 32 -20.51 -2.70 -4.72
N LEU A 33 -21.31 -2.54 -3.65
CA LEU A 33 -22.42 -1.59 -3.62
C LEU A 33 -21.94 -0.13 -3.71
N ALA A 34 -20.81 0.21 -3.10
CA ALA A 34 -20.19 1.53 -3.25
C ALA A 34 -19.81 1.81 -4.71
N TRP A 35 -19.23 0.83 -5.42
CA TRP A 35 -18.95 0.95 -6.86
C TRP A 35 -20.22 1.10 -7.70
N LEU A 36 -21.27 0.32 -7.43
CA LEU A 36 -22.54 0.45 -8.14
C LEU A 36 -23.15 1.84 -7.95
N ASN A 37 -23.05 2.42 -6.75
CA ASN A 37 -23.49 3.80 -6.50
C ASN A 37 -22.68 4.82 -7.30
N ILE A 38 -21.35 4.67 -7.38
CA ILE A 38 -20.48 5.55 -8.19
C ILE A 38 -20.88 5.46 -9.67
N VAL A 39 -21.03 4.24 -10.19
CA VAL A 39 -21.43 4.00 -11.58
C VAL A 39 -22.81 4.59 -11.87
N ALA A 40 -23.79 4.35 -11.01
CA ALA A 40 -25.14 4.90 -11.16
C ALA A 40 -25.16 6.43 -11.12
N LYS A 41 -24.32 7.05 -10.29
CA LYS A 41 -24.22 8.50 -10.17
C LYS A 41 -23.53 9.16 -11.37
N LEU A 42 -22.49 8.52 -11.90
CA LEU A 42 -21.68 9.08 -12.99
C LEU A 42 -22.20 8.71 -14.38
N GLY A 43 -22.95 7.61 -14.52
CA GLY A 43 -23.42 7.11 -15.81
C GLY A 43 -22.29 6.68 -16.75
N LYS A 44 -21.14 6.26 -16.20
CA LYS A 44 -19.91 5.90 -16.93
C LYS A 44 -19.55 4.44 -16.71
N SER A 45 -18.82 3.86 -17.66
CA SER A 45 -18.20 2.56 -17.46
C SER A 45 -17.11 2.63 -16.38
N ILE A 46 -16.79 1.48 -15.75
CA ILE A 46 -15.70 1.41 -14.77
C ILE A 46 -14.36 1.84 -15.40
N GLU A 47 -14.11 1.48 -16.65
CA GLU A 47 -12.89 1.85 -17.37
C GLU A 47 -12.78 3.38 -17.54
N ASP A 48 -13.87 4.05 -17.94
CA ASP A 48 -13.87 5.50 -18.11
C ASP A 48 -13.67 6.22 -16.77
N ILE A 49 -14.29 5.71 -15.70
CA ILE A 49 -14.10 6.25 -14.34
C ILE A 49 -12.63 6.15 -13.92
N LEU A 50 -11.97 5.02 -14.18
CA LEU A 50 -10.55 4.84 -13.86
C LEU A 50 -9.64 5.73 -14.73
N LYS A 51 -9.91 5.85 -16.03
CA LYS A 51 -9.15 6.73 -16.93
C LYS A 51 -9.29 8.19 -16.51
N ASP A 52 -10.49 8.64 -16.17
CA ASP A 52 -10.73 9.99 -15.65
C ASP A 52 -9.98 10.23 -14.34
N HIS A 53 -9.97 9.24 -13.43
CA HIS A 53 -9.22 9.31 -12.19
C HIS A 53 -7.71 9.42 -12.46
N TRP A 54 -7.16 8.61 -13.37
CA TRP A 54 -5.74 8.68 -13.76
C TRP A 54 -5.38 9.97 -14.47
N ASN A 55 -6.27 10.52 -15.30
CA ASN A 55 -6.06 11.83 -15.93
C ASN A 55 -6.04 12.96 -14.90
N THR A 56 -6.81 12.83 -13.82
CA THR A 56 -6.89 13.86 -12.76
C THR A 56 -5.74 13.78 -11.76
N TYR A 57 -5.38 12.56 -11.31
CA TYR A 57 -4.45 12.35 -10.19
C TYR A 57 -3.12 11.68 -10.58
N GLY A 58 -2.96 11.31 -11.86
CA GLY A 58 -1.88 10.44 -12.31
C GLY A 58 -2.16 8.95 -12.06
N ARG A 59 -1.35 8.09 -12.67
CA ARG A 59 -1.48 6.63 -12.52
C ARG A 59 -0.34 6.07 -11.68
N ASN A 60 -0.71 5.46 -10.55
CA ASN A 60 0.19 4.64 -9.76
C ASN A 60 0.20 3.21 -10.34
N PHE A 61 1.28 2.85 -11.03
CA PHE A 61 1.48 1.47 -11.51
C PHE A 61 1.86 0.59 -10.32
N PHE A 62 1.13 -0.51 -10.12
CA PHE A 62 1.31 -1.41 -8.98
C PHE A 62 1.18 -2.87 -9.41
N THR A 63 1.98 -3.75 -8.78
CA THR A 63 1.90 -5.21 -8.88
C THR A 63 2.53 -5.82 -7.63
N ARG A 64 2.10 -7.02 -7.23
CA ARG A 64 2.65 -7.77 -6.09
C ARG A 64 3.20 -9.11 -6.57
N TYR A 65 4.37 -9.48 -6.05
CA TYR A 65 5.05 -10.74 -6.35
C TYR A 65 5.09 -11.57 -5.07
N ASP A 66 4.41 -12.71 -5.07
CA ASP A 66 4.31 -13.60 -3.91
C ASP A 66 5.33 -14.75 -4.08
N TYR A 67 6.38 -14.75 -3.25
CA TYR A 67 7.38 -15.82 -3.18
C TYR A 67 6.96 -16.84 -2.12
N GLU A 68 6.14 -17.80 -2.51
CA GLU A 68 5.54 -18.77 -1.59
C GLU A 68 6.44 -19.98 -1.31
N ASN A 69 6.21 -20.62 -0.15
CA ASN A 69 6.87 -21.86 0.25
C ASN A 69 8.41 -21.79 0.22
N CYS A 70 8.97 -20.61 0.55
CA CYS A 70 10.40 -20.39 0.62
C CYS A 70 11.00 -20.96 1.93
N GLU A 71 12.26 -21.36 1.87
CA GLU A 71 13.01 -21.81 3.04
C GLU A 71 13.25 -20.62 4.00
N THR A 72 12.99 -20.82 5.30
CA THR A 72 12.90 -19.74 6.30
C THR A 72 14.24 -19.07 6.57
N GLU A 73 15.33 -19.84 6.70
CA GLU A 73 16.68 -19.32 6.94
C GLU A 73 17.13 -18.43 5.79
N GLY A 74 16.96 -18.90 4.55
CA GLY A 74 17.26 -18.16 3.33
C GLY A 74 16.44 -16.88 3.20
N ALA A 75 15.12 -16.94 3.44
CA ALA A 75 14.27 -15.75 3.42
C ALA A 75 14.70 -14.70 4.46
N ASN A 76 14.99 -15.14 5.68
CA ASN A 76 15.49 -14.26 6.75
C ASN A 76 16.84 -13.63 6.37
N LYS A 77 17.73 -14.41 5.74
CA LYS A 77 19.02 -13.90 5.26
C LYS A 77 18.86 -12.83 4.19
N VAL A 78 17.96 -13.03 3.22
CA VAL A 78 17.64 -12.01 2.20
C VAL A 78 17.16 -10.72 2.86
N MET A 79 16.21 -10.80 3.80
CA MET A 79 15.70 -9.61 4.49
C MET A 79 16.79 -8.89 5.30
N ALA A 80 17.67 -9.63 5.98
CA ALA A 80 18.80 -9.05 6.71
C ALA A 80 19.80 -8.35 5.78
N GLU A 81 20.10 -8.93 4.61
CA GLU A 81 20.98 -8.31 3.61
C GLU A 81 20.35 -7.05 3.00
N VAL A 82 19.05 -7.06 2.72
CA VAL A 82 18.31 -5.87 2.26
C VAL A 82 18.34 -4.78 3.33
N GLU A 83 18.05 -5.13 4.59
CA GLU A 83 18.07 -4.17 5.71
C GLU A 83 19.46 -3.53 5.88
N ALA A 84 20.52 -4.34 5.85
CA ALA A 84 21.89 -3.83 5.91
C ALA A 84 22.21 -2.90 4.73
N LYS A 85 21.70 -3.21 3.53
CA LYS A 85 21.93 -2.40 2.33
C LYS A 85 21.23 -1.05 2.38
N ILE A 86 19.98 -1.00 2.86
CA ILE A 86 19.22 0.25 2.92
C ILE A 86 19.71 1.18 4.03
N GLN A 87 20.37 0.64 5.06
CA GLN A 87 20.98 1.40 6.17
C GLN A 87 22.37 1.97 5.83
N ASP A 88 22.98 1.56 4.73
CA ASP A 88 24.26 2.13 4.26
C ASP A 88 24.08 3.64 4.02
N PRO A 89 24.91 4.51 4.63
CA PRO A 89 24.83 5.97 4.43
C PRO A 89 24.89 6.40 2.96
N GLY A 90 25.53 5.62 2.09
CA GLY A 90 25.61 5.88 0.65
C GLY A 90 24.38 5.43 -0.15
N PHE A 91 23.41 4.75 0.46
CA PHE A 91 22.24 4.23 -0.25
C PHE A 91 21.24 5.34 -0.59
N LYS A 92 20.96 6.25 0.34
CA LYS A 92 20.12 7.43 0.06
C LYS A 92 20.83 8.36 -0.94
N GLY A 93 20.12 8.75 -1.98
CA GLY A 93 20.65 9.51 -3.11
C GLY A 93 21.37 8.66 -4.16
N SER A 94 21.55 7.35 -3.93
CA SER A 94 22.07 6.45 -4.95
C SER A 94 21.11 6.32 -6.13
N LYS A 95 21.64 5.92 -7.29
CA LYS A 95 20.91 5.80 -8.55
C LYS A 95 20.84 4.34 -8.97
N LEU A 96 19.65 3.87 -9.30
CA LEU A 96 19.37 2.57 -9.88
C LEU A 96 18.83 2.76 -11.30
N THR A 97 19.42 2.11 -12.29
CA THR A 97 19.03 2.27 -13.70
C THR A 97 18.41 0.99 -14.24
N SER A 98 17.30 1.10 -14.95
CA SER A 98 16.69 -0.01 -15.68
C SER A 98 16.06 0.51 -16.97
N GLY A 99 16.55 0.00 -18.12
CA GLY A 99 16.20 0.54 -19.43
C GLY A 99 16.58 2.03 -19.55
N ASP A 100 15.62 2.85 -19.93
CA ASP A 100 15.73 4.30 -20.06
C ASP A 100 15.44 5.07 -18.75
N LYS A 101 15.06 4.35 -17.67
CA LYS A 101 14.67 4.95 -16.39
C LYS A 101 15.82 4.95 -15.38
N VAL A 102 15.94 6.06 -14.65
CA VAL A 102 16.84 6.21 -13.50
C VAL A 102 15.99 6.51 -12.26
N TYR A 103 16.10 5.65 -11.25
CA TYR A 103 15.44 5.78 -9.97
C TYR A 103 16.46 6.29 -8.94
N VAL A 104 16.16 7.42 -8.30
CA VAL A 104 17.00 7.98 -7.23
C VAL A 104 16.37 7.60 -5.90
N VAL A 105 17.14 6.96 -5.03
CA VAL A 105 16.67 6.57 -3.69
C VAL A 105 16.44 7.83 -2.85
N LYS A 106 15.19 8.22 -2.66
CA LYS A 106 14.85 9.39 -1.84
C LYS A 106 14.98 9.06 -0.35
N GLU A 107 14.39 7.95 0.06
CA GLU A 107 14.33 7.43 1.43
C GLU A 107 14.30 5.90 1.37
N ALA A 108 14.82 5.25 2.40
CA ALA A 108 14.76 3.82 2.60
C ALA A 108 14.87 3.52 4.10
N ASP A 109 13.96 2.70 4.62
CA ASP A 109 13.85 2.39 6.04
C ASP A 109 13.26 0.99 6.27
N ASN A 110 13.26 0.56 7.53
CA ASN A 110 12.49 -0.58 8.00
C ASN A 110 11.24 -0.02 8.69
N TYR A 111 10.07 -0.23 8.06
CA TYR A 111 8.85 0.45 8.46
C TYR A 111 8.47 0.17 9.92
N SER A 112 8.03 1.22 10.60
CA SER A 112 7.46 1.12 11.95
C SER A 112 6.24 2.02 12.07
N TYR A 113 5.28 1.59 12.88
CA TYR A 113 4.06 2.31 13.13
C TYR A 113 3.83 2.45 14.63
N LYS A 114 3.61 3.70 15.06
CA LYS A 114 3.16 4.01 16.42
C LYS A 114 1.69 4.39 16.38
N ASP A 115 0.84 3.58 17.00
CA ASP A 115 -0.59 3.84 17.06
C ASP A 115 -0.85 5.15 17.82
N PRO A 116 -1.54 6.13 17.21
CA PRO A 116 -1.74 7.44 17.81
C PRO A 116 -2.90 7.48 18.82
N ILE A 117 -3.56 6.35 19.07
CA ILE A 117 -4.69 6.20 20.00
C ILE A 117 -4.19 5.56 21.29
N ASP A 118 -3.51 4.42 21.22
CA ASP A 118 -3.05 3.68 22.40
C ASP A 118 -1.52 3.74 22.63
N GLY A 119 -0.77 4.25 21.66
CA GLY A 119 0.68 4.41 21.76
C GLY A 119 1.48 3.13 21.52
N SER A 120 0.83 2.02 21.18
CA SER A 120 1.51 0.77 20.81
C SER A 120 2.42 0.96 19.59
N VAL A 121 3.48 0.16 19.52
CA VAL A 121 4.48 0.27 18.44
C VAL A 121 4.64 -1.08 17.75
N ALA A 122 4.35 -1.11 16.44
CA ALA A 122 4.69 -2.20 15.55
C ALA A 122 6.00 -1.88 14.82
N THR A 123 6.96 -2.79 14.86
CA THR A 123 8.25 -2.66 14.14
C THR A 123 8.47 -3.92 13.30
N LYS A 124 9.44 -3.86 12.38
CA LYS A 124 9.86 -4.98 11.53
C LYS A 124 8.69 -5.57 10.71
N GLN A 125 7.94 -4.68 10.07
CA GLN A 125 6.85 -5.04 9.15
C GLN A 125 7.40 -5.33 7.75
#